data_AF-D2R967-F1
#
_entry.id   AF-D2R967-F1
#
_cell.length_a   1.000
_cell.length_b   1.000
_cell.length_c   1.000
_cell.angle_alpha   90.00
_cell.angle_beta   90.00
_cell.angle_gamma   90.00
#
_symmetry.space_group_name_H-M   'P 1'
#
loop_
_entity.id
_entity.type
_entity.pdbx_description
1 polymer ?
#
loop_
_entity_poly.entity_id
_entity_poly.type
_entity_poly.pdbx_seq_one_letter_code
_entity_poly.pdbx_strand_id
1 'polypeptide(L)'
;MPAPLSRAVSSNPSGSPRFSKSPELLQATTDLSEPAGLACLADVFVMLCDWRGRSTWTSGNDSLGKVGELIWEHLALDSLEQAKHALGQVVAIRVPQVLDVVHKNGDRIRGRLWPLDSPEIAVCLLGSRVPGNLRQLSQRERDVLDWLAYGFEPRSIAEKLDISISTIHTHLKHAREKLALPTLESLISFAARYCYPMSLPFEQKT
;
A
#
# COMPACT_ATOMS: atom_id res chain seq x y z
N MET A 1 -60.14 -47.93 14.10
CA MET A 1 -60.24 -49.41 14.00
C MET A 1 -59.32 -49.86 12.87
N PRO A 2 -58.39 -50.82 13.08
CA PRO A 2 -57.87 -51.32 14.34
C PRO A 2 -56.51 -50.69 14.72
N ALA A 3 -56.27 -50.63 16.04
CA ALA A 3 -54.97 -50.46 16.72
C ALA A 3 -54.32 -51.87 16.93
N PRO A 4 -53.26 -52.14 17.75
CA PRO A 4 -52.45 -51.31 18.66
C PRO A 4 -50.92 -51.59 18.54
N LEU A 5 -50.00 -50.91 19.24
CA LEU A 5 -49.51 -51.23 20.60
C LEU A 5 -48.52 -50.12 21.00
N SER A 6 -48.87 -49.31 22.00
CA SER A 6 -48.40 -49.38 23.39
C SER A 6 -47.03 -48.74 23.68
N ARG A 7 -47.14 -47.54 24.27
CA ARG A 7 -46.33 -47.00 25.38
C ARG A 7 -45.82 -48.13 26.31
N ALA A 8 -44.60 -48.10 26.82
CA ALA A 8 -44.15 -47.36 28.02
C ALA A 8 -42.80 -48.03 28.44
N VAL A 9 -41.83 -47.51 29.21
CA VAL A 9 -41.63 -46.32 30.06
C VAL A 9 -40.18 -46.39 30.59
N SER A 10 -39.59 -45.23 30.89
CA SER A 10 -38.55 -44.98 31.92
C SER A 10 -37.16 -45.63 31.79
N SER A 11 -36.14 -44.79 31.63
CA SER A 11 -35.32 -44.38 32.80
C SER A 11 -34.53 -43.10 32.49
N ASN A 12 -34.57 -42.19 33.45
CA ASN A 12 -34.07 -40.82 33.44
C ASN A 12 -32.56 -40.79 33.85
N PRO A 13 -31.97 -39.66 34.28
CA PRO A 13 -30.96 -38.88 33.57
C PRO A 13 -29.56 -38.88 34.24
N SER A 14 -28.49 -38.58 33.52
CA SER A 14 -27.32 -37.84 34.06
C SER A 14 -26.22 -37.74 33.02
N GLY A 15 -25.66 -36.54 32.85
CA GLY A 15 -24.37 -36.36 32.19
C GLY A 15 -24.37 -35.25 31.15
N SER A 16 -24.40 -34.00 31.61
CA SER A 16 -23.88 -32.89 30.84
C SER A 16 -22.39 -33.10 30.56
N PRO A 17 -21.91 -33.06 29.32
CA PRO A 17 -20.48 -32.93 29.08
C PRO A 17 -20.10 -31.46 29.14
N ARG A 18 -19.49 -31.08 30.27
CA ARG A 18 -18.54 -29.96 30.35
C ARG A 18 -17.46 -30.21 29.30
N PHE A 19 -17.47 -29.44 28.21
CA PHE A 19 -16.28 -29.25 27.39
C PHE A 19 -15.67 -27.90 27.76
N SER A 20 -14.84 -27.93 28.81
CA SER A 20 -13.67 -27.08 28.84
C SER A 20 -12.69 -27.64 27.81
N LYS A 21 -12.27 -26.78 26.89
CA LYS A 21 -10.87 -26.67 26.44
C LYS A 21 -10.81 -25.49 25.47
N SER A 22 -10.16 -24.45 25.95
CA SER A 22 -9.65 -23.31 25.21
C SER A 22 -9.04 -23.77 23.88
N PRO A 23 -9.26 -23.05 22.77
CA PRO A 23 -8.31 -23.13 21.68
C PRO A 23 -7.08 -22.33 22.11
N GLU A 24 -6.02 -23.03 22.49
CA GLU A 24 -4.67 -22.48 22.42
C GLU A 24 -4.46 -22.05 20.96
N LEU A 25 -4.69 -20.76 20.72
CA LEU A 25 -4.19 -20.07 19.54
C LEU A 25 -2.69 -20.31 19.53
N LEU A 26 -2.24 -21.12 18.56
CA LEU A 26 -0.86 -21.15 18.12
C LEU A 26 -0.41 -19.70 17.98
N GLN A 27 0.38 -19.24 18.95
CA GLN A 27 1.28 -18.13 18.74
C GLN A 27 2.30 -18.63 17.74
N ALA A 28 1.95 -18.54 16.46
CA ALA A 28 2.93 -18.45 15.40
C ALA A 28 3.70 -17.16 15.71
N THR A 29 4.82 -17.33 16.42
CA THR A 29 5.89 -16.36 16.53
C THR A 29 6.23 -15.95 15.12
N THR A 30 5.62 -14.86 14.67
CA THR A 30 5.94 -14.23 13.40
C THR A 30 7.16 -13.39 13.68
N ASP A 31 8.27 -14.08 13.97
CA ASP A 31 9.61 -13.50 13.93
C ASP A 31 10.06 -13.57 12.47
N LEU A 32 9.33 -12.85 11.62
CA LEU A 32 9.78 -12.45 10.31
C LEU A 32 10.33 -11.05 10.51
N SER A 33 11.57 -10.98 10.97
CA SER A 33 12.42 -9.83 10.66
C SER A 33 12.51 -9.77 9.13
N GLU A 34 11.59 -9.01 8.53
CA GLU A 34 11.57 -8.79 7.09
C GLU A 34 12.92 -8.16 6.71
N PRO A 35 13.67 -8.74 5.75
CA PRO A 35 14.90 -8.12 5.32
C PRO A 35 14.56 -6.75 4.76
N ALA A 36 15.11 -5.71 5.40
CA ALA A 36 15.10 -4.34 4.91
C ALA A 36 15.58 -4.34 3.45
N GLY A 37 14.64 -4.32 2.50
CA GLY A 37 14.95 -4.36 1.06
C GLY A 37 14.12 -5.29 0.19
N LEU A 38 13.25 -6.15 0.73
CA LEU A 38 12.19 -6.76 -0.09
C LEU A 38 11.01 -5.79 -0.20
N ALA A 39 10.79 -5.27 -1.41
CA ALA A 39 9.65 -4.42 -1.74
C ALA A 39 8.33 -5.18 -1.49
N CYS A 40 7.71 -4.95 -0.34
CA CYS A 40 6.43 -5.52 0.04
C CYS A 40 5.29 -4.83 -0.72
N LEU A 41 4.16 -5.52 -0.94
CA LEU A 41 2.89 -4.99 -1.51
C LEU A 41 2.30 -3.75 -0.79
N ALA A 42 3.00 -3.20 0.21
CA ALA A 42 2.61 -2.14 1.14
C ALA A 42 2.43 -0.72 0.55
N ASP A 43 2.83 -0.46 -0.69
CA ASP A 43 2.83 0.93 -1.17
C ASP A 43 1.48 1.45 -1.59
N VAL A 44 0.56 0.59 -2.06
CA VAL A 44 -0.80 1.02 -2.38
C VAL A 44 -1.70 0.64 -1.22
N PHE A 45 -2.46 1.60 -0.72
CA PHE A 45 -3.36 1.39 0.40
C PHE A 45 -4.69 2.11 0.19
N VAL A 46 -5.72 1.57 0.82
CA VAL A 46 -7.00 2.23 0.99
C VAL A 46 -7.14 2.60 2.46
N MET A 47 -7.57 3.82 2.72
CA MET A 47 -7.87 4.30 4.07
C MET A 47 -9.25 4.94 4.09
N LEU A 48 -10.02 4.65 5.12
CA LEU A 48 -11.27 5.31 5.42
C LEU A 48 -11.06 6.23 6.60
N CYS A 49 -11.62 7.44 6.55
CA CYS A 49 -11.62 8.34 7.69
C CYS A 49 -12.96 9.05 7.86
N ASP A 50 -13.22 9.49 9.09
CA ASP A 50 -14.37 10.31 9.43
C ASP A 50 -14.22 11.74 8.88
N TRP A 51 -15.25 12.56 9.08
CA TRP A 51 -15.26 13.96 8.65
C TRP A 51 -14.20 14.84 9.34
N ARG A 52 -13.60 14.38 10.44
CA ARG A 52 -12.52 15.06 11.18
C ARG A 52 -11.14 14.61 10.70
N GLY A 53 -11.07 13.63 9.80
CA GLY A 53 -9.82 13.05 9.32
C GLY A 53 -9.24 12.00 10.25
N ARG A 54 -10.06 11.40 11.14
CA ARG A 54 -9.64 10.26 11.96
C ARG A 54 -9.79 8.98 11.16
N SER A 55 -8.71 8.22 11.03
CA SER A 55 -8.70 6.93 10.34
C SER A 55 -9.63 5.95 11.06
N THR A 56 -10.60 5.40 10.35
CA THR A 56 -11.54 4.39 10.85
C THR A 56 -11.17 2.99 10.38
N TRP A 57 -10.47 2.91 9.25
CA TRP A 57 -9.98 1.66 8.68
C TRP A 57 -8.83 1.93 7.71
N THR A 58 -7.90 0.98 7.59
CA THR A 58 -6.85 1.01 6.56
C THR A 58 -6.54 -0.40 6.08
N SER A 59 -6.19 -0.54 4.81
CA SER A 59 -5.80 -1.81 4.20
C SER A 59 -4.35 -2.21 4.51
N GLY A 60 -3.53 -1.30 5.03
CA GLY A 60 -2.09 -1.53 5.26
C GLY A 60 -1.57 -0.88 6.54
N ASN A 61 -0.63 -1.57 7.20
CA ASN A 61 -0.06 -1.15 8.49
C ASN A 61 0.85 0.09 8.41
N ASP A 62 1.34 0.45 7.22
CA ASP A 62 2.39 1.47 7.02
C ASP A 62 1.90 2.62 6.10
N SER A 63 0.66 3.04 6.34
CA SER A 63 -0.11 4.06 5.60
C SER A 63 -0.03 5.45 6.25
N LEU A 64 -0.91 6.41 5.90
CA LEU A 64 -0.91 7.80 6.42
C LEU A 64 -0.97 7.91 7.97
N GLY A 65 -1.41 6.84 8.65
CA GLY A 65 -1.60 6.78 10.09
C GLY A 65 -2.31 5.48 10.49
N LYS A 66 -2.36 5.20 11.79
CA LYS A 66 -3.05 4.02 12.32
C LYS A 66 -4.54 4.29 12.47
N VAL A 67 -5.32 3.21 12.57
CA VAL A 67 -6.74 3.30 12.91
C VAL A 67 -6.88 4.02 14.26
N GLY A 68 -7.71 5.05 14.30
CA GLY A 68 -7.95 5.91 15.46
C GLY A 68 -7.14 7.21 15.50
N GLU A 69 -6.08 7.32 14.70
CA GLU A 69 -5.24 8.53 14.59
C GLU A 69 -5.75 9.47 13.49
N LEU A 70 -5.37 10.75 13.56
CA LEU A 70 -5.62 11.67 12.45
C LEU A 70 -4.66 11.38 11.30
N ILE A 71 -5.16 11.43 10.06
CA ILE A 71 -4.38 11.14 8.86
C ILE A 71 -3.14 12.05 8.69
N TRP A 72 -3.09 13.21 9.37
CA TRP A 72 -1.96 14.13 9.34
C TRP A 72 -1.00 14.04 10.53
N GLU A 73 -1.20 13.13 11.49
CA GLU A 73 -0.30 12.98 12.64
C GLU A 73 1.14 12.68 12.24
N HIS A 74 1.33 11.93 11.16
CA HIS A 74 2.63 11.50 10.67
C HIS A 74 3.08 12.25 9.42
N LEU A 75 2.38 13.31 9.02
CA LEU A 75 2.79 14.16 7.90
C LEU A 75 3.85 15.18 8.32
N ALA A 76 4.69 15.55 7.36
CA ALA A 76 5.61 16.68 7.48
C ALA A 76 4.83 17.99 7.61
N LEU A 77 5.36 18.96 8.37
CA LEU A 77 4.69 20.22 8.71
C LEU A 77 4.09 20.93 7.49
N ASP A 78 4.86 21.04 6.42
CA ASP A 78 4.45 21.71 5.18
C ASP A 78 3.29 21.01 4.44
N SER A 79 3.03 19.74 4.77
CA SER A 79 1.95 18.93 4.17
C SER A 79 0.65 18.93 4.99
N LEU A 80 0.66 19.46 6.22
CA LEU A 80 -0.54 19.44 7.09
C LEU A 80 -1.67 20.28 6.52
N GLU A 81 -1.37 21.50 6.09
CA GLU A 81 -2.39 22.42 5.56
C GLU A 81 -3.02 21.87 4.29
N GLN A 82 -2.21 21.31 3.39
CA GLN A 82 -2.69 20.68 2.17
C GLN A 82 -3.60 19.49 2.46
N ALA A 83 -3.24 18.62 3.40
CA ALA A 83 -4.05 17.47 3.79
C ALA A 83 -5.40 17.89 4.38
N LYS A 84 -5.39 18.85 5.30
CA LYS A 84 -6.61 19.40 5.93
C LYS A 84 -7.50 20.10 4.91
N HIS A 85 -6.91 20.89 4.00
CA HIS A 85 -7.64 21.55 2.93
C HIS A 85 -8.29 20.54 1.99
N ALA A 86 -7.55 19.52 1.53
CA ALA A 86 -8.09 18.48 0.67
C ALA A 86 -9.24 17.72 1.34
N LEU A 87 -9.09 17.33 2.61
CA LEU A 87 -10.18 16.68 3.36
C LEU A 87 -11.40 17.61 3.51
N GLY A 88 -11.18 18.87 3.90
CA GLY A 88 -12.26 19.84 4.08
C GLY A 88 -13.06 20.06 2.79
N GLN A 89 -12.37 20.12 1.65
CA GLN A 89 -13.00 20.21 0.32
C GLN A 89 -13.84 18.97 0.00
N VAL A 90 -13.34 17.76 0.28
CA VAL A 90 -14.07 16.51 0.05
C VAL A 90 -15.33 16.43 0.91
N VAL A 91 -15.21 16.77 2.21
CA VAL A 91 -16.32 16.68 3.15
C VAL A 91 -17.38 17.76 2.89
N ALA A 92 -16.96 18.99 2.64
CA ALA A 92 -17.88 20.13 2.49
C ALA A 92 -18.49 20.22 1.08
N ILE A 93 -17.69 20.00 0.04
CA ILE A 93 -18.09 20.22 -1.36
C ILE A 93 -18.48 18.91 -2.04
N ARG A 94 -18.11 17.75 -1.46
CA ARG A 94 -18.36 16.41 -2.04
C ARG A 94 -17.75 16.23 -3.42
N VAL A 95 -16.57 16.81 -3.65
CA VAL A 95 -15.77 16.63 -4.87
C VAL A 95 -14.52 15.82 -4.55
N PRO A 96 -14.15 14.81 -5.37
CA PRO A 96 -12.91 14.07 -5.18
C PRO A 96 -11.68 14.98 -5.28
N GLN A 97 -10.76 14.85 -4.33
CA GLN A 97 -9.54 15.66 -4.26
C GLN A 97 -8.29 14.81 -4.47
N VAL A 98 -7.25 15.41 -5.04
CA VAL A 98 -5.93 14.77 -5.11
C VAL A 98 -5.16 15.13 -3.85
N LEU A 99 -4.59 14.11 -3.21
CA LEU A 99 -3.67 14.26 -2.09
C LEU A 99 -2.25 14.04 -2.61
N ASP A 100 -1.34 14.96 -2.29
CA ASP A 100 0.08 14.79 -2.57
C ASP A 100 0.88 15.39 -1.41
N VAL A 101 1.22 14.56 -0.44
CA VAL A 101 1.77 14.97 0.86
C VAL A 101 3.07 14.23 1.17
N VAL A 102 3.85 14.75 2.09
CA VAL A 102 5.10 14.13 2.56
C VAL A 102 4.90 13.64 3.99
N HIS A 103 5.29 12.39 4.23
CA HIS A 103 5.34 11.76 5.54
C HIS A 103 6.62 12.16 6.29
N LYS A 104 6.63 12.10 7.62
CA LYS A 104 7.78 12.52 8.46
C LYS A 104 9.07 11.75 8.18
N ASN A 105 8.96 10.52 7.67
CA ASN A 105 10.11 9.72 7.25
C ASN A 105 10.69 10.14 5.87
N GLY A 106 10.09 11.14 5.21
CA GLY A 106 10.50 11.64 3.90
C GLY A 106 9.75 11.01 2.72
N ASP A 107 8.93 9.98 2.94
CA ASP A 107 8.16 9.35 1.88
C ASP A 107 7.04 10.26 1.38
N ARG A 108 6.76 10.18 0.09
CA ARG A 108 5.72 10.95 -0.54
C ARG A 108 4.49 10.08 -0.70
N ILE A 109 3.33 10.58 -0.26
CA ILE A 109 2.09 9.85 -0.39
C ILE A 109 1.21 10.61 -1.38
N ARG A 110 0.89 9.93 -2.48
CA ARG A 110 0.01 10.45 -3.52
C ARG A 110 -1.26 9.63 -3.56
N GLY A 111 -2.39 10.27 -3.66
CA GLY A 111 -3.65 9.55 -3.69
C GLY A 111 -4.79 10.42 -4.13
N ARG A 112 -5.97 9.82 -4.11
CA ARG A 112 -7.23 10.51 -4.31
C ARG A 112 -8.13 10.26 -3.12
N LEU A 113 -8.83 11.30 -2.70
CA LEU A 113 -9.88 11.25 -1.71
C LEU A 113 -11.22 11.30 -2.42
N TRP A 114 -12.16 10.50 -1.98
CA TRP A 114 -13.55 10.50 -2.43
C TRP A 114 -14.48 10.70 -1.24
N PRO A 115 -15.57 11.47 -1.41
CA PRO A 115 -16.60 11.55 -0.39
C PRO A 115 -17.39 10.25 -0.33
N LEU A 116 -17.82 9.88 0.87
CA LEU A 116 -18.74 8.78 1.13
C LEU A 116 -20.01 9.30 1.82
N ASP A 117 -21.08 8.51 1.77
CA ASP A 117 -22.42 8.94 2.23
C ASP A 117 -22.67 8.71 3.73
N SER A 118 -21.73 8.10 4.45
CA SER A 118 -21.83 7.90 5.89
C SER A 118 -20.91 8.85 6.66
N PRO A 119 -21.39 9.59 7.67
CA PRO A 119 -20.57 10.53 8.43
C PRO A 119 -19.48 9.85 9.27
N GLU A 120 -19.68 8.58 9.64
CA GLU A 120 -18.69 7.78 10.40
C GLU A 120 -17.49 7.38 9.54
N ILE A 121 -17.67 7.33 8.22
CA ILE A 121 -16.63 7.02 7.23
C ILE A 121 -16.73 8.00 6.07
N ALA A 122 -16.68 9.30 6.36
CA ALA A 122 -17.00 10.36 5.40
C ALA A 122 -16.10 10.39 4.16
N VAL A 123 -14.89 9.84 4.23
CA VAL A 123 -13.89 9.92 3.15
C VAL A 123 -13.19 8.59 2.93
N CYS A 124 -13.03 8.23 1.66
CA CYS A 124 -12.18 7.13 1.20
C CYS A 124 -10.95 7.69 0.51
N LEU A 125 -9.76 7.28 0.93
CA LEU A 125 -8.47 7.60 0.32
C LEU A 125 -7.91 6.34 -0.33
N LEU A 126 -7.68 6.37 -1.65
CA LEU A 126 -6.78 5.44 -2.32
C LEU A 126 -5.43 6.13 -2.49
N GLY A 127 -4.42 5.64 -1.79
CA GLY A 127 -3.07 6.19 -1.78
C GLY A 127 -2.03 5.23 -2.33
N SER A 128 -0.97 5.80 -2.88
CA SER A 128 0.30 5.16 -3.16
C SER A 128 1.40 5.91 -2.41
N ARG A 129 2.17 5.18 -1.62
CA ARG A 129 3.44 5.61 -1.04
C ARG A 129 4.50 5.54 -2.12
N VAL A 130 5.31 6.59 -2.21
CA VAL A 130 6.47 6.71 -3.09
C VAL A 130 7.66 6.97 -2.19
N PRO A 131 8.64 6.06 -2.16
CA PRO A 131 9.83 6.18 -1.33
C PRO A 131 10.55 7.51 -1.54
N GLY A 132 10.91 8.19 -0.45
CA GLY A 132 11.59 9.49 -0.49
C GLY A 132 12.97 9.43 -1.17
N ASN A 133 13.65 8.29 -1.07
CA ASN A 133 14.96 8.03 -1.70
C ASN A 133 14.92 8.12 -3.24
N LEU A 134 13.75 7.99 -3.88
CA LEU A 134 13.59 8.16 -5.33
C LEU A 134 13.97 9.59 -5.79
N ARG A 135 13.88 10.58 -4.90
CA ARG A 135 14.35 11.96 -5.16
C ARG A 135 15.87 12.07 -5.27
N GLN A 136 16.63 11.14 -4.67
CA GLN A 136 18.10 11.16 -4.67
C GLN A 136 18.69 10.75 -6.03
N LEU A 137 17.88 10.09 -6.86
CA LEU A 137 18.31 9.69 -8.19
C LEU A 137 18.67 10.92 -9.04
N SER A 138 19.64 10.76 -9.93
CA SER A 138 19.89 11.74 -10.99
C SER A 138 18.81 11.63 -12.08
N GLN A 139 18.73 12.62 -12.97
CA GLN A 139 17.81 12.55 -14.11
C GLN A 139 18.11 11.32 -14.98
N ARG A 140 19.40 11.06 -15.27
CA ARG A 140 19.82 9.90 -16.07
C ARG A 140 19.51 8.57 -15.40
N GLU A 141 19.67 8.48 -14.07
CA GLU A 141 19.27 7.28 -13.33
C GLU A 141 17.75 7.05 -13.40
N ARG A 142 16.94 8.11 -13.29
CA ARG A 142 15.48 8.02 -13.48
C ARG A 142 15.13 7.56 -14.89
N ASP A 143 15.69 8.19 -15.92
CA ASP A 143 15.42 7.81 -17.31
C ASP A 143 15.72 6.32 -17.57
N VAL A 144 16.84 5.81 -17.02
CA VAL A 144 17.20 4.39 -17.11
C VAL A 144 16.21 3.50 -16.35
N LEU A 145 15.77 3.88 -15.15
CA LEU A 145 14.76 3.13 -14.40
C LEU A 145 13.38 3.15 -15.06
N ASP A 146 13.00 4.23 -15.74
CA ASP A 146 11.74 4.32 -16.46
C ASP A 146 11.73 3.28 -17.60
N TRP A 147 12.80 3.17 -18.38
CA TRP A 147 12.93 2.11 -19.39
C TRP A 147 13.00 0.71 -18.79
N LEU A 148 13.64 0.57 -17.62
CA LEU A 148 13.68 -0.70 -16.90
C LEU A 148 12.28 -1.13 -16.41
N ALA A 149 11.43 -0.17 -16.02
CA ALA A 149 10.05 -0.40 -15.61
C ALA A 149 9.17 -0.93 -16.76
N TYR A 150 9.50 -0.58 -18.01
CA TYR A 150 8.89 -1.15 -19.21
C TYR A 150 9.39 -2.58 -19.54
N GLY A 151 10.37 -3.10 -18.81
CA GLY A 151 10.95 -4.42 -19.05
C GLY A 151 12.00 -4.45 -20.17
N PHE A 152 12.57 -3.31 -20.58
CA PHE A 152 13.67 -3.31 -21.54
C PHE A 152 14.96 -3.85 -20.93
N GLU A 153 15.70 -4.63 -21.70
CA GLU A 153 17.03 -5.08 -21.31
C GLU A 153 18.06 -3.94 -21.40
N PRO A 154 19.12 -3.94 -20.56
CA PRO A 154 20.14 -2.89 -20.55
C PRO A 154 20.74 -2.55 -21.92
N ARG A 155 20.82 -3.54 -22.82
CA ARG A 155 21.31 -3.36 -24.19
C ARG A 155 20.36 -2.55 -25.05
N SER A 156 19.06 -2.83 -24.99
CA SER A 156 18.03 -2.05 -25.69
C SER A 156 17.88 -0.65 -25.10
N ILE A 157 18.07 -0.49 -23.78
CA ILE A 157 18.08 0.83 -23.14
C ILE A 157 19.29 1.65 -23.63
N ALA A 158 20.46 1.02 -23.74
CA ALA A 158 21.68 1.65 -24.26
C ALA A 158 21.47 2.19 -25.69
N GLU A 159 20.88 1.38 -26.56
CA GLU A 159 20.52 1.77 -27.94
C GLU A 159 19.51 2.94 -27.97
N LYS A 160 18.48 2.90 -27.13
CA LYS A 160 17.45 3.96 -27.06
C LYS A 160 17.98 5.30 -26.54
N LEU A 161 18.91 5.25 -25.58
CA LEU A 161 19.49 6.44 -24.96
C LEU A 161 20.77 6.92 -25.67
N ASP A 162 21.19 6.23 -26.73
CA ASP A 162 22.42 6.48 -27.49
C ASP A 162 23.67 6.58 -26.60
N ILE A 163 23.81 5.62 -25.68
CA ILE A 163 24.94 5.54 -24.73
C ILE A 163 25.46 4.11 -24.62
N SER A 164 26.67 3.94 -24.10
CA SER A 164 27.25 2.61 -23.96
C SER A 164 26.53 1.76 -22.90
N ILE A 165 26.52 0.43 -23.10
CA ILE A 165 25.96 -0.51 -22.12
C ILE A 165 26.68 -0.43 -20.77
N SER A 166 28.00 -0.13 -20.77
CA SER A 166 28.76 0.05 -19.53
C SER A 166 28.27 1.27 -18.76
N THR A 167 27.93 2.37 -19.45
CA THR A 167 27.31 3.56 -18.83
C THR A 167 25.96 3.23 -18.20
N ILE A 168 25.13 2.42 -18.87
CA ILE A 168 23.88 1.92 -18.29
C ILE A 168 24.14 1.12 -17.02
N HIS A 169 25.10 0.18 -17.03
CA HIS A 169 25.46 -0.58 -15.84
C HIS A 169 25.94 0.32 -14.69
N THR A 170 26.70 1.37 -14.98
CA THR A 170 27.10 2.38 -13.99
C THR A 170 25.89 3.13 -13.42
N HIS A 171 24.95 3.58 -14.26
CA HIS A 171 23.72 4.22 -13.80
C HIS A 171 22.87 3.28 -12.93
N LEU A 172 22.68 2.02 -13.34
CA LEU A 172 21.94 1.02 -12.56
C LEU A 172 22.62 0.73 -11.21
N LYS A 173 23.96 0.67 -11.19
CA LYS A 173 24.74 0.50 -9.96
C LYS A 173 24.54 1.67 -9.00
N HIS A 174 24.70 2.91 -9.49
CA HIS A 174 24.51 4.11 -8.66
C HIS A 174 23.07 4.25 -8.18
N ALA A 175 22.08 3.92 -9.02
CA ALA A 175 20.67 3.91 -8.65
C ALA A 175 20.42 2.93 -7.50
N ARG A 176 20.94 1.69 -7.60
CA ARG A 176 20.85 0.72 -6.50
C ARG A 176 21.50 1.20 -5.22
N GLU A 177 22.68 1.78 -5.29
CA GLU A 177 23.38 2.30 -4.10
C GLU A 177 22.57 3.41 -3.41
N LYS A 178 22.03 4.35 -4.19
CA LYS A 178 21.15 5.43 -3.68
C LYS A 178 19.83 4.92 -3.10
N LEU A 179 19.26 3.88 -3.71
CA LEU A 179 18.02 3.28 -3.26
C LEU A 179 18.23 2.22 -2.15
N ALA A 180 19.49 1.94 -1.78
CA ALA A 180 19.87 0.88 -0.86
C ALA A 180 19.34 -0.52 -1.26
N LEU A 181 19.34 -0.82 -2.56
CA LEU A 181 18.79 -2.05 -3.12
C LEU A 181 19.90 -3.10 -3.37
N PRO A 182 19.75 -4.33 -2.84
CA PRO A 182 20.83 -5.33 -2.86
C PRO A 182 20.96 -6.07 -4.19
N THR A 183 19.91 -6.18 -5.01
CA THR A 183 19.93 -6.96 -6.26
C THR A 183 19.42 -6.15 -7.45
N LEU A 184 19.73 -6.62 -8.67
CA LEU A 184 19.16 -6.03 -9.88
C LEU A 184 17.66 -6.34 -9.94
N GLU A 185 17.26 -7.54 -9.49
CA GLU A 185 15.86 -7.94 -9.37
C GLU A 185 15.07 -7.01 -8.45
N SER A 186 15.63 -6.61 -7.29
CA SER A 186 14.98 -5.65 -6.41
C SER A 186 14.86 -4.27 -7.05
N LEU A 187 15.84 -3.88 -7.89
CA LEU A 187 15.75 -2.65 -8.69
C LEU A 187 14.67 -2.72 -9.78
N ILE A 188 14.55 -3.85 -10.49
CA ILE A 188 13.52 -4.07 -11.51
C ILE A 188 12.12 -4.03 -10.87
N SER A 189 11.94 -4.74 -9.76
CA SER A 189 10.68 -4.74 -8.99
C SER A 189 10.33 -3.33 -8.50
N PHE A 190 11.31 -2.60 -7.97
CA PHE A 190 11.14 -1.20 -7.57
C PHE A 190 10.75 -0.30 -8.75
N ALA A 191 11.45 -0.40 -9.88
CA ALA A 191 11.20 0.41 -11.07
C ALA A 191 9.79 0.15 -11.62
N ALA A 192 9.39 -1.11 -11.76
CA ALA A 192 8.07 -1.50 -12.22
C ALA A 192 6.95 -0.91 -11.34
N ARG A 193 7.22 -0.72 -10.05
CA ARG A 193 6.23 -0.21 -9.09
C ARG A 193 6.11 1.30 -9.04
N TYR A 194 7.24 2.02 -9.00
CA TYR A 194 7.23 3.46 -8.73
C TYR A 194 7.64 4.33 -9.93
N CYS A 195 8.31 3.74 -10.90
CA CYS A 195 8.78 4.44 -12.10
C CYS A 195 7.87 4.20 -13.31
N TYR A 196 6.76 3.48 -13.16
CA TYR A 196 5.80 3.31 -14.24
C TYR A 196 5.11 4.65 -14.54
N PRO A 197 5.32 5.26 -15.73
CA PRO A 197 4.62 6.48 -16.07
C PRO A 197 3.15 6.15 -16.34
N MET A 198 2.24 6.76 -15.56
CA MET A 198 0.79 6.69 -15.75
C MET A 198 0.30 7.25 -17.10
N SER A 199 1.18 7.67 -18.01
CA SER A 199 0.82 8.37 -19.24
C SER A 199 0.70 7.53 -20.51
N LEU A 200 1.11 6.25 -20.57
CA LEU A 200 1.00 5.50 -21.84
C LEU A 200 0.77 3.98 -21.66
N PRO A 201 -0.50 3.52 -21.58
CA PRO A 201 -0.81 2.11 -21.81
C PRO A 201 -1.23 1.77 -23.26
N PHE A 202 -1.44 2.73 -24.18
CA PHE A 202 -2.17 2.41 -25.43
C PHE A 202 -1.67 3.00 -26.76
N GLU A 203 -0.55 3.73 -26.85
CA GLU A 203 -0.01 4.04 -28.18
C GLU A 203 0.79 2.87 -28.75
N GLN A 204 0.09 1.78 -29.08
CA GLN A 204 0.59 0.84 -30.08
C GLN A 204 0.44 1.51 -31.44
N LYS A 205 1.51 2.19 -31.89
CA LYS A 205 1.65 2.58 -33.30
C LYS A 205 1.59 1.31 -34.15
N THR A 206 0.49 1.17 -34.88
CA THR A 206 0.39 0.31 -36.08
C THR A 206 0.94 1.08 -37.27
#